data_AF-A0A7J7HC48-F1
#
_entry.id   AF-A0A7J7HC48-F1
#
_cell.length_a   1.000
_cell.length_b   1.000
_cell.length_c   1.000
_cell.angle_alpha   90.00
_cell.angle_beta   90.00
_cell.angle_gamma   90.00
#
_symmetry.space_group_name_H-M   'P 1'
#
loop_
_entity.id
_entity.type
_entity.pdbx_description
1 polymer ?
#
loop_
_entity_poly.entity_id
_entity_poly.type
_entity_poly.pdbx_seq_one_letter_code
_entity_poly.pdbx_strand_id
1 'polypeptide(L)'
;MSPVQAGGLLQLMAAPDLPPAQAPNPILTDSDVVEPPLPAVVVKGPTSDIGNVTISPTTTPSNGLPKVVSFIFLSYPASLLAALALF
;
A
#
# COMPACT_ATOMS: atom_id res chain seq x y z
N MET A 1 -7.10 -28.79 -9.89
CA MET A 1 -8.29 -28.06 -9.38
C MET A 1 -8.41 -26.79 -10.20
N SER A 2 -9.57 -26.53 -10.80
CA SER A 2 -9.77 -25.27 -11.54
C SER A 2 -10.06 -24.13 -10.55
N PRO A 3 -9.56 -22.91 -10.79
CA PRO A 3 -9.97 -21.74 -10.03
C PRO A 3 -11.49 -21.53 -10.16
N VAL A 4 -12.13 -21.09 -9.08
CA VAL A 4 -13.52 -20.64 -9.11
C VAL A 4 -13.57 -19.21 -9.65
N GLN A 5 -14.58 -18.92 -10.47
CA GLN A 5 -14.79 -17.56 -11.01
C GLN A 5 -15.09 -16.58 -9.86
N ALA A 6 -14.53 -15.37 -9.94
CA ALA A 6 -14.89 -14.28 -9.03
C ALA A 6 -16.41 -14.06 -9.04
N GLY A 7 -17.01 -13.94 -7.85
CA GLY A 7 -18.45 -13.76 -7.69
C GLY A 7 -19.30 -15.04 -7.87
N GLY A 8 -18.70 -16.21 -8.14
CA GLY A 8 -19.45 -17.47 -8.29
C GLY A 8 -20.26 -17.87 -7.05
N LEU A 9 -19.80 -17.50 -5.86
CA LEU A 9 -20.54 -17.70 -4.61
C LEU A 9 -21.82 -16.86 -4.56
N LEU A 10 -21.80 -15.62 -5.06
CA LEU A 10 -22.96 -14.73 -5.04
C LEU A 10 -24.11 -15.27 -5.91
N GLN A 11 -23.81 -16.06 -6.95
CA GLN A 11 -24.82 -16.71 -7.79
C GLN A 11 -25.50 -17.91 -7.11
N LEU A 12 -24.87 -18.49 -6.09
CA LEU A 12 -25.37 -19.66 -5.36
C LEU A 12 -26.13 -19.27 -4.08
N MET A 13 -25.96 -18.04 -3.60
CA MET A 13 -26.61 -17.55 -2.39
C MET A 13 -28.09 -17.25 -2.63
N ALA A 14 -28.94 -17.64 -1.67
CA ALA A 14 -30.33 -17.24 -1.70
C ALA A 14 -30.46 -15.73 -1.42
N ALA A 15 -31.50 -15.09 -1.95
CA ALA A 15 -31.76 -13.67 -1.77
C ALA A 15 -31.67 -13.15 -0.31
N PRO A 16 -32.18 -13.84 0.73
CA PRO A 16 -32.05 -13.36 2.11
C PRO A 16 -30.64 -13.46 2.69
N ASP A 17 -29.76 -14.29 2.11
CA ASP A 17 -28.37 -14.45 2.57
C ASP A 17 -27.43 -13.44 1.91
N LEU A 18 -27.87 -12.79 0.83
CA LEU A 18 -27.11 -11.75 0.17
C LEU A 18 -26.96 -10.54 1.10
N PRO A 19 -25.82 -9.84 1.06
CA PRO A 19 -25.69 -8.57 1.75
C PRO A 19 -26.74 -7.58 1.24
N PRO A 20 -27.20 -6.64 2.08
CA PRO A 20 -28.12 -5.59 1.65
C PRO A 20 -27.58 -4.87 0.43
N ALA A 21 -28.43 -4.71 -0.60
CA ALA A 21 -28.06 -4.04 -1.84
C ALA A 21 -27.70 -2.56 -1.62
N GLN A 22 -28.24 -1.96 -0.57
CA GLN A 22 -27.96 -0.58 -0.18
C GLN A 22 -27.13 -0.55 1.10
N ALA A 23 -26.13 0.33 1.12
CA ALA A 23 -25.39 0.62 2.33
C ALA A 23 -26.32 1.15 3.43
N PRO A 24 -25.98 0.94 4.72
CA PRO A 24 -26.68 1.59 5.82
C PRO A 24 -26.68 3.11 5.64
N ASN A 25 -27.80 3.75 5.97
CA ASN A 25 -27.92 5.21 5.98
C ASN A 25 -27.80 5.70 7.43
N PRO A 26 -26.60 6.06 7.92
CA PRO A 26 -26.43 6.53 9.29
C PRO A 26 -27.11 7.89 9.47
N ILE A 27 -27.67 8.13 10.66
CA ILE A 27 -28.13 9.46 11.06
C ILE A 27 -26.87 10.22 11.47
N LEU A 28 -26.33 11.03 10.57
CA LEU A 28 -25.21 11.92 10.85
C LEU A 28 -25.74 13.23 11.43
N THR A 29 -25.13 13.67 12.51
CA THR A 29 -25.32 15.00 13.10
C THR A 29 -24.17 15.91 12.72
N ASP A 30 -24.32 17.23 12.87
CA ASP A 30 -23.22 18.17 12.61
C ASP A 30 -21.98 17.82 13.45
N SER A 31 -22.15 17.34 14.69
CA SER A 31 -21.04 16.87 15.51
C SER A 31 -20.30 15.64 14.97
N ASP A 32 -20.94 14.81 14.14
CA ASP A 32 -20.32 13.61 13.55
C ASP A 32 -19.46 13.93 12.32
N VAL A 33 -19.64 15.13 11.74
CA VAL A 33 -19.03 15.52 10.46
C VAL A 33 -18.14 16.75 10.59
N VAL A 34 -18.30 17.56 11.64
CA VAL A 34 -17.48 18.75 11.87
C VAL A 34 -16.12 18.35 12.45
N GLU A 35 -15.08 18.61 11.66
CA GLU A 35 -13.70 18.53 12.12
C GLU A 35 -13.37 19.72 13.05
N PRO A 36 -12.65 19.50 14.17
CA PRO A 36 -12.12 20.59 14.98
C PRO A 36 -11.20 21.50 14.15
N PRO A 37 -11.12 22.80 14.48
CA PRO A 37 -10.22 23.72 13.78
C PRO A 37 -8.76 23.28 13.95
N LEU A 38 -7.96 23.49 12.90
CA LEU A 38 -6.52 23.27 12.97
C LEU A 38 -5.91 24.14 14.07
N PRO A 39 -4.89 23.63 14.79
CA PRO A 39 -4.18 24.42 15.79
C PRO A 39 -3.55 25.67 15.15
N ALA A 40 -3.52 26.77 15.89
CA ALA A 40 -2.94 28.02 15.41
C ALA A 40 -1.46 27.82 15.03
N VAL A 41 -1.09 28.31 13.84
CA VAL A 41 0.30 28.33 13.40
C VAL A 41 1.04 29.40 14.21
N VAL A 42 1.93 28.97 15.09
CA VAL A 42 2.88 29.87 15.76
C VAL A 42 4.02 30.15 14.78
N VAL A 43 4.18 31.40 14.37
CA VAL A 43 5.36 31.82 13.61
C VAL A 43 6.58 31.63 14.51
N LYS A 44 7.41 30.64 14.18
CA LYS A 44 8.72 30.48 14.83
C LYS A 44 9.52 31.73 14.50
N GLY A 45 9.92 32.47 15.55
CA GLY A 45 10.80 33.63 15.40
C GLY A 45 12.09 33.26 14.65
N PRO A 46 12.83 34.24 14.11
CA PRO A 46 14.06 33.98 13.39
C PRO A 46 14.98 33.13 14.27
N THR A 47 15.32 31.93 13.79
CA THR A 47 16.39 31.13 14.37
C THR A 47 17.65 31.98 14.30
N SER A 48 18.23 32.32 15.44
CA SER A 48 19.58 32.88 15.47
C SER A 48 20.50 31.80 14.94
N ASP A 49 21.04 32.03 13.74
CA ASP A 49 21.92 31.11 13.02
C ASP A 49 23.28 31.08 13.74
N ILE A 50 23.36 30.34 14.84
CA ILE A 50 24.64 29.99 15.45
C ILE A 50 25.14 28.74 14.72
N GLY A 51 25.94 29.00 13.68
CA GLY A 51 27.04 28.15 13.24
C GLY A 51 26.68 26.73 12.80
N ASN A 52 26.70 26.52 11.48
CA ASN A 52 27.01 25.26 10.79
C ASN A 52 27.46 24.08 11.68
N VAL A 53 26.50 23.36 12.26
CA VAL A 53 26.66 21.94 12.55
C VAL A 53 25.61 21.23 11.72
N THR A 54 26.03 20.77 10.55
CA THR A 54 25.29 19.79 9.76
C THR A 54 25.21 18.50 10.59
N ILE A 55 24.20 18.39 11.46
CA ILE A 55 23.76 17.10 11.96
C ILE A 55 22.77 16.57 10.93
N SER A 56 23.30 15.85 9.95
CA SER A 56 22.50 15.02 9.05
C SER A 56 21.52 14.21 9.88
N PRO A 57 20.22 14.12 9.53
CA PRO A 57 19.34 13.17 10.19
C PRO A 57 19.90 11.77 9.95
N THR A 58 20.43 11.22 11.03
CA THR A 58 20.86 9.83 11.14
C THR A 58 19.67 8.94 10.78
N THR A 59 19.93 8.04 9.83
CA THR A 59 19.15 6.83 9.52
C THR A 59 17.67 7.03 9.18
N THR A 60 17.37 7.08 7.89
CA THR A 60 16.13 6.50 7.36
C THR A 60 15.95 5.11 8.00
N PRO A 61 14.81 4.79 8.64
CA PRO A 61 14.59 3.44 9.12
C PRO A 61 14.61 2.51 7.90
N SER A 62 15.56 1.58 7.89
CA SER A 62 15.61 0.52 6.88
C SER A 62 14.34 -0.30 7.04
N ASN A 63 13.38 -0.14 6.13
CA ASN A 63 12.24 -1.04 6.02
C ASN A 63 12.86 -2.44 5.87
N GLY A 64 12.75 -3.28 6.91
CA GLY A 64 13.38 -4.61 7.02
C GLY A 64 12.90 -5.64 6.00
N LEU A 65 12.35 -5.18 4.88
CA LEU A 65 12.07 -5.97 3.71
C LEU A 65 13.42 -6.32 3.06
N PRO A 66 13.77 -7.62 2.96
CA PRO A 66 14.92 -8.00 2.16
C PRO A 66 14.67 -7.49 0.74
N LYS A 67 15.56 -6.63 0.25
CA LYS A 67 15.56 -6.20 -1.14
C LYS A 67 16.02 -7.41 -1.96
N VAL A 68 15.07 -8.28 -2.29
CA VAL A 68 15.33 -9.42 -3.17
C VAL A 68 15.53 -8.85 -4.58
N VAL A 69 16.78 -8.56 -4.92
CA VAL A 69 17.18 -8.36 -6.31
C VAL A 69 17.11 -9.73 -6.97
N SER A 70 15.98 -10.00 -7.64
CA SER A 70 15.80 -11.23 -8.41
C SER A 70 16.64 -11.14 -9.69
N PHE A 71 17.73 -11.89 -9.77
CA PHE A 71 18.58 -11.99 -10.96
C PHE A 71 17.96 -12.96 -11.97
N ILE A 72 16.93 -12.52 -12.70
CA ILE A 72 16.29 -13.30 -13.79
C ILE A 72 17.22 -13.40 -15.03
N PHE A 73 18.35 -12.68 -15.04
CA PHE A 73 19.26 -12.57 -16.18
C PHE A 73 19.79 -13.93 -16.71
N LEU A 74 19.96 -14.93 -15.84
CA LEU A 74 20.48 -16.25 -16.24
C LEU A 74 19.43 -17.17 -16.88
N SER A 75 18.14 -16.81 -16.84
CA SER A 75 17.08 -17.67 -17.41
C SER A 75 17.18 -17.75 -18.94
N TYR A 76 17.47 -16.64 -19.60
CA TYR A 76 17.52 -16.56 -21.06
C TYR A 76 18.67 -17.37 -21.69
N PRO A 77 19.94 -17.23 -21.25
CA PRO A 77 21.03 -18.05 -21.82
C PRO A 77 20.87 -19.54 -21.51
N ALA A 78 20.28 -19.91 -20.36
CA ALA A 78 20.06 -21.30 -19.99
C ALA A 78 19.06 -22.00 -20.94
N SER A 79 17.96 -21.34 -21.29
CA SER A 79 16.99 -21.88 -22.26
C SER A 79 17.58 -22.03 -23.66
N LEU A 80 18.41 -21.08 -24.10
CA LEU A 80 19.08 -21.15 -25.41
C LEU A 80 20.06 -22.34 -25.47
N LEU A 81 20.87 -22.52 -24.42
CA LEU A 81 21.81 -23.64 -24.35
C LEU A 81 21.08 -24.99 -24.35
N ALA A 82 19.98 -25.11 -23.61
CA ALA A 82 19.19 -26.32 -23.57
C ALA A 82 18.58 -26.67 -24.94
N ALA A 83 18.06 -25.67 -25.67
CA ALA A 83 17.54 -25.87 -27.02
C ALA A 83 18.64 -26.31 -28.00
N LEU A 84 19.84 -25.73 -27.90
CA LEU A 84 20.98 -26.12 -28.74
C LEU A 84 21.51 -27.51 -28.41
N ALA A 85 21.46 -27.94 -27.14
CA ALA A 85 21.86 -29.29 -26.74
C ALA A 85 20.86 -30.38 -27.16
N LEU A 86 19.62 -29.99 -27.51
CA LEU A 86 18.55 -30.92 -27.91
C LEU A 86 18.51 -31.14 -29.43
N PHE A 87 19.27 -30.36 -30.20
CA PHE A 87 19.41 -30.47 -31.65
C PHE A 87 20.83 -30.89 -32.02
#